data_AF-A0A932K714-F1
#
_entry.id   AF-A0A932K714-F1
#
_cell.length_a   1.000
_cell.length_b   1.000
_cell.length_c   1.000
_cell.angle_alpha   90.00
_cell.angle_beta   90.00
_cell.angle_gamma   90.00
#
_symmetry.space_group_name_H-M   'P 1'
#
loop_
_entity.id
_entity.type
_entity.pdbx_description
1 polymer ?
#
loop_
_entity_poly.entity_id
_entity_poly.type
_entity_poly.pdbx_seq_one_letter_code
_entity_poly.pdbx_strand_id
1 'polypeptide(L)' 'MMRPEYDRLLTPGFRASVDQHTDPELLEEELHTLRQSLRSSQSGFDRQVLVTKMQYIHDRLAQLAADAGEEEA' A
#
# COMPACT_ATOMS: atom_id res chain seq x y z
N MET A 1 5.09 5.13 -13.27
CA MET A 1 6.54 5.11 -12.96
C MET A 1 6.68 4.81 -11.47
N MET A 2 7.34 3.72 -11.07
CA MET A 2 7.48 3.36 -9.65
C MET A 2 8.34 4.39 -8.91
N ARG A 3 7.91 4.84 -7.73
CA ARG A 3 8.67 5.82 -6.94
C ARG A 3 9.95 5.16 -6.41
N PRO A 4 11.12 5.83 -6.46
CA PRO A 4 12.39 5.27 -6.00
C PRO A 4 12.38 4.93 -4.49
N GLU A 5 11.46 5.53 -3.75
CA GLU A 5 11.19 5.26 -2.33
C GLU A 5 10.70 3.83 -2.08
N TYR A 6 9.92 3.28 -3.02
CA TYR A 6 9.34 1.94 -2.91
C TYR A 6 10.41 0.85 -3.02
N ASP A 7 11.37 1.03 -3.92
CA ASP A 7 12.48 0.09 -4.08
C ASP A 7 13.39 0.03 -2.85
N ARG A 8 13.51 1.15 -2.13
CA ARG A 8 14.38 1.25 -0.95
C ARG A 8 13.74 0.74 0.33
N LEU A 9 12.43 0.98 0.50
CA LEU A 9 11.75 0.81 1.80
C LEU A 9 10.76 -0.36 1.82
N LEU A 10 10.33 -0.86 0.66
CA LEU A 10 9.40 -1.97 0.57
C LEU A 10 10.11 -3.25 0.21
N THR A 11 9.79 -4.32 0.95
CA THR A 11 10.28 -5.65 0.59
C THR A 11 9.62 -6.11 -0.71
N PRO A 12 10.33 -6.84 -1.59
CA PRO A 12 9.74 -7.40 -2.80
C PRO A 12 8.49 -8.26 -2.52
N GLY A 13 8.51 -9.02 -1.42
CA GLY A 13 7.37 -9.83 -0.99
C GLY A 13 6.13 -9.00 -0.65
N PHE A 14 6.29 -7.85 0.01
CA PHE A 14 5.17 -6.96 0.32
C PHE A 14 4.54 -6.40 -0.97
N ARG A 15 5.37 -5.91 -1.90
CA ARG A 15 4.89 -5.37 -3.18
C ARG A 15 4.12 -6.42 -3.97
N ALA A 16 4.70 -7.60 -4.14
CA ALA A 16 4.07 -8.71 -4.85
C ALA A 16 2.73 -9.12 -4.21
N SER A 17 2.63 -9.11 -2.88
CA SER A 17 1.37 -9.38 -2.17
C SER A 17 0.31 -8.34 -2.51
N VAL A 18 0.62 -7.04 -2.37
CA VAL A 18 -0.33 -5.95 -2.65
C VAL A 18 -0.75 -5.93 -4.12
N ASP A 19 0.18 -6.18 -5.04
CA ASP A 19 -0.11 -6.20 -6.48
C ASP A 19 -1.07 -7.34 -6.87
N GLN A 20 -1.02 -8.47 -6.15
CA GLN A 20 -1.90 -9.61 -6.39
C GLN A 20 -3.32 -9.43 -5.83
N HIS A 21 -3.53 -8.49 -4.90
CA HIS A 21 -4.86 -8.17 -4.42
C HIS A 21 -5.66 -7.43 -5.50
N THR A 22 -6.85 -7.96 -5.77
CA THR A 22 -7.87 -7.36 -6.64
C THR A 22 -9.06 -6.85 -5.84
N ASP A 23 -9.16 -7.24 -4.57
CA ASP A 23 -10.24 -6.83 -3.66
C ASP A 23 -9.81 -5.57 -2.89
N PRO A 24 -10.48 -4.42 -3.10
CA PRO A 24 -10.17 -3.19 -2.39
C PRO A 24 -10.47 -3.27 -0.88
N GLU A 25 -11.43 -4.09 -0.43
CA GLU A 25 -11.76 -4.18 1.00
C GLU A 25 -10.60 -4.78 1.81
N LEU A 26 -9.94 -5.81 1.27
CA LEU A 26 -8.75 -6.42 1.89
C LEU A 26 -7.59 -5.43 2.01
N LEU A 27 -7.40 -4.58 0.99
CA LEU A 27 -6.37 -3.55 1.00
C LEU A 27 -6.69 -2.44 2.03
N GLU A 28 -7.97 -2.12 2.23
CA GLU A 28 -8.39 -1.20 3.28
C GLU A 28 -8.19 -1.76 4.70
N GLU A 29 -8.41 -3.06 4.90
CA GLU A 29 -8.09 -3.75 6.16
C GLU A 29 -6.58 -3.74 6.46
N GLU A 30 -5.74 -3.98 5.45
CA GLU A 30 -4.29 -3.83 5.59
C GLU A 30 -3.91 -2.40 5.98
N LEU A 31 -4.51 -1.39 5.34
CA LEU A 31 -4.29 0.02 5.71
C LEU A 31 -4.70 0.30 7.17
N HIS A 32 -5.80 -0.28 7.63
CA HIS A 32 -6.22 -0.16 9.03
C HIS A 32 -5.16 -0.73 9.98
N THR A 33 -4.63 -1.90 9.66
CA THR A 33 -3.56 -2.57 10.43
C THR A 33 -2.26 -1.75 10.45
N LEU A 34 -1.86 -1.19 9.30
CA LEU A 34 -0.68 -0.32 9.20
C LEU A 34 -0.86 0.97 10.02
N ARG A 35 -2.06 1.58 10.04
CA ARG A 35 -2.36 2.75 10.88
C ARG A 35 -2.30 2.44 12.37
N GLN A 36 -2.68 1.24 12.79
CA GLN A 36 -2.51 0.81 14.18
C GLN A 36 -1.01 0.65 14.52
N SER A 37 -0.25 -0.01 13.65
CA SER A 37 1.20 -0.18 13.80
C SER A 37 1.95 1.16 13.83
N LEU A 38 1.51 2.14 13.03
CA LEU A 38 2.11 3.48 13.00
C LEU A 38 1.91 4.22 14.33
N ARG A 39 0.75 4.05 14.97
CA ARG A 39 0.43 4.67 16.26
C ARG A 39 1.29 4.11 17.40
N SER A 40 1.64 2.83 17.35
CA SER A 40 2.49 2.19 18.36
C SER A 40 3.99 2.30 18.07
N SER A 41 4.38 2.67 16.84
CA SER A 41 5.79 2.77 16.45
C SER A 41 6.49 3.99 17.08
N GLN A 42 7.65 3.74 17.70
CA GLN A 42 8.51 4.74 18.31
C GLN A 42 9.76 5.07 17.44
N SER A 43 10.08 4.23 16.46
CA SER A 43 11.23 4.41 15.57
C SER A 43 10.86 5.28 14.37
N GLY A 44 11.66 6.31 14.09
CA GLY A 44 11.47 7.17 12.92
C GLY A 44 11.60 6.42 11.59
N PHE A 45 12.52 5.45 11.53
CA PHE A 45 12.69 4.60 10.35
C PHE A 45 11.46 3.69 10.13
N ASP A 46 10.96 3.04 11.18
CA ASP A 46 9.80 2.17 11.07
C ASP A 46 8.55 2.95 10.66
N ARG A 47 8.37 4.15 11.19
CA ARG A 47 7.32 5.08 10.73
C ARG A 47 7.44 5.39 9.24
N GLN A 48 8.65 5.66 8.75
CA GLN A 48 8.89 5.91 7.33
C GLN A 48 8.54 4.70 6.47
N VAL A 49 8.91 3.48 6.90
CA VAL A 49 8.53 2.23 6.21
C VAL A 49 7.01 2.05 6.20
N LEU A 50 6.35 2.25 7.34
CA LEU A 50 4.88 2.10 7.46
C LEU A 50 4.13 3.09 6.58
N VAL A 51 4.54 4.37 6.57
CA VAL A 51 3.95 5.38 5.68
C VAL A 51 4.17 5.02 4.21
N THR A 52 5.36 4.52 3.85
CA THR A 52 5.65 4.08 2.47
C THR A 52 4.77 2.89 2.06
N LYS A 53 4.56 1.93 2.97
CA LYS A 53 3.63 0.80 2.75
C LYS A 53 2.20 1.29 2.52
N MET A 54 1.73 2.23 3.35
CA MET A 54 0.40 2.81 3.21
C MET A 54 0.24 3.54 1.87
N GLN A 55 1.25 4.30 1.44
CA GLN A 55 1.22 4.98 0.16
C GLN A 55 1.15 3.99 -1.02
N TYR A 56 1.90 2.89 -0.94
CA TYR A 56 1.85 1.85 -1.98
C TYR A 56 0.47 1.22 -2.11
N ILE A 57 -0.18 0.90 -0.98
CA ILE A 57 -1.55 0.36 -0.99
C ILE A 57 -2.54 1.39 -1.54
N HIS A 58 -2.42 2.66 -1.18
CA HIS A 58 -3.27 3.72 -1.74
C HIS A 58 -3.10 3.86 -3.25
N ASP A 59 -1.87 3.78 -3.77
CA ASP A 59 -1.62 3.80 -5.21
C ASP A 59 -2.28 2.58 -5.90
N ARG A 60 -2.25 1.39 -5.29
CA ARG A 60 -2.93 0.19 -5.80
C ARG A 60 -4.45 0.32 -5.80
N LEU A 61 -5.04 0.85 -4.73
CA LEU A 61 -6.48 1.13 -4.65
C LEU A 61 -6.93 2.11 -5.73
N ALA A 62 -6.13 3.16 -5.98
CA ALA A 62 -6.41 4.11 -7.05
C ALA A 62 -6.37 3.45 -8.44
N GLN A 63 -5.43 2.51 -8.65
CA GLN A 63 -5.38 1.72 -9.89
C GLN A 63 -6.63 0.86 -10.05
N LEU A 64 -7.03 0.10 -9.01
CA LEU A 64 -8.23 -0.74 -9.06
C LEU A 64 -9.50 0.07 -9.33
N ALA A 65 -9.61 1.27 -8.75
CA ALA A 65 -10.74 2.17 -8.99
C ALA A 65 -10.75 2.72 -10.43
N ALA A 66 -9.59 2.97 -11.02
CA ALA A 66 -9.48 3.39 -12.42
C ALA A 66 -9.85 2.23 -13.37
N ASP A 67 -9.33 1.03 -13.11
CA ASP A 67 -9.60 -0.17 -13.91
C ASP A 67 -11.11 -0.51 -13.91
N ALA A 68 -11.78 -0.40 -12.76
CA ALA A 68 -13.23 -0.58 -12.65
C ALA A 68 -14.04 0.46 -13.45
N GLY A 69 -13.57 1.71 -13.49
CA GLY A 69 -14.20 2.77 -14.29
C GLY A 69 -14.00 2.63 -15.80
N GLU A 70 -12.94 1.95 -16.24
CA GLU A 70 -12.69 1.62 -17.64
C GLU A 70 -13.52 0.41 -18.11
N GLU A 71 -13.84 -0.55 -17.24
CA GLU A 71 -14.72 -1.69 -17.57
C GLU A 71 -16.20 -1.30 -17.71
N GLU A 72 -16.62 -0.17 -17.13
CA GLU A 72 -18.00 0.34 -17.20
C GLU A 72 -18.26 1.30 -18.38
N ALA A 73 -17.24 1.66 -19.18
CA ALA A 73 -17.31 2.66 -20.26
C ALA A 73 -17.34 2.05 -21.68
#